data_AF-A0A3B8Q584-F1
#
_entry.id   AF-A0A3B8Q584-F1
#
_cell.length_a   1.000
_cell.length_b   1.000
_cell.length_c   1.000
_cell.angle_alpha   90.00
_cell.angle_beta   90.00
_cell.angle_gamma   90.00
#
_symmetry.space_group_name_H-M   'P 1'
#
loop_
_entity.id
_entity.type
_entity.pdbx_description
1 polymer ?
#
loop_
_entity_poly.entity_id
_entity_poly.type
_entity_poly.pdbx_seq_one_letter_code
_entity_poly.pdbx_strand_id
1 'polypeptide(L)'
;MKQVESAPKRMIQVEPTEVSKATGFLRAALLAVLAVAAFQVAFAIPALAWLVLVYLGCLFALRQVATTRQAFYLGLLVGLGVFVPQTMFLWKIFGSAALPLWLILAFFHGVFLFLLQRVETRWGTGWAAALAPVMWCGLEYFRSEIWWLRFSWFSAASPLANSISEPARALFAVFGIYGSGFVLLALTTQLLWPGRWGYLTQRVRLVTTLFVAVGFTLMAPHIRRAQEDGASHEIKVAGVQLEFPGAPEVLVALDRLAEVHPEAELLMLCEYTFDGPVPDIVREWCRRHGKWLVAGGKEPLAGQESYFNTAFVIGTNGEIVFSQAKARPIQFFRDGEPATEQKVWQSPWGPLGILVCYDASYRQVTDELIRQGAQALLIPAMDVEQWGEYQHRLNSRVTGLRAAEYGLPIFRVASSGISQIISPDGRELASAPFPGPGAVISGVLKCRSSSRTRPLDTWLAPVCLVGTLGVIGVLVWPFRRTRFVDPRMSTLSPTALLF
;
A
#
# COMPACT_ATOMS: atom_id res chain seq x y z
N MET A 1 47.86 -39.91 -45.90
CA MET A 1 47.01 -39.38 -44.82
C MET A 1 46.71 -37.92 -45.14
N LYS A 2 45.49 -37.61 -45.61
CA LYS A 2 45.05 -36.23 -45.88
C LYS A 2 44.26 -35.74 -44.66
N GLN A 3 44.72 -34.65 -44.04
CA GLN A 3 43.99 -33.90 -43.03
C GLN A 3 42.79 -33.22 -43.70
N VAL A 4 41.61 -33.40 -43.11
CA VAL A 4 40.38 -32.68 -43.47
C VAL A 4 40.28 -31.48 -42.53
N GLU A 5 40.43 -30.27 -43.06
CA GLU A 5 40.15 -29.03 -42.34
C GLU A 5 38.63 -28.90 -42.08
N SER A 6 38.26 -28.71 -40.81
CA SER A 6 36.90 -28.42 -40.39
C SER A 6 36.58 -26.94 -40.57
N ALA A 7 35.69 -26.62 -41.50
CA ALA A 7 35.15 -25.26 -41.68
C ALA A 7 34.33 -24.79 -40.45
N PRO A 8 34.34 -23.49 -40.11
CA PRO A 8 33.61 -22.96 -38.97
C PRO A 8 32.09 -22.89 -39.24
N LYS A 9 31.28 -23.50 -38.37
CA LYS A 9 29.81 -23.36 -38.36
C LYS A 9 29.44 -21.89 -38.10
N ARG A 10 29.05 -21.14 -39.15
CA ARG A 10 28.30 -19.88 -38.99
C ARG A 10 26.96 -20.20 -38.32
N MET A 11 26.77 -19.71 -37.10
CA MET A 11 25.43 -19.60 -36.50
C MET A 11 24.61 -18.62 -37.36
N ILE A 12 23.71 -19.16 -38.16
CA ILE A 12 22.69 -18.37 -38.86
C ILE A 12 21.72 -17.90 -37.78
N GLN A 13 21.76 -16.61 -37.45
CA GLN A 13 20.65 -15.96 -36.75
C GLN A 13 19.46 -15.94 -37.71
N VAL A 14 18.53 -16.88 -37.52
CA VAL A 14 17.27 -16.89 -38.24
C VAL A 14 16.43 -15.74 -37.68
N GLU A 15 16.21 -14.70 -38.48
CA GLU A 15 15.26 -13.64 -38.11
C GLU A 15 13.85 -14.24 -37.94
N PRO A 16 13.13 -13.89 -36.86
CA PRO A 16 11.78 -14.40 -36.66
C PRO A 16 10.86 -13.96 -37.79
N THR A 17 10.12 -14.92 -38.36
CA THR A 17 9.11 -14.69 -39.40
C THR A 17 8.02 -13.71 -38.91
N GLU A 18 7.38 -12.97 -39.81
CA GLU A 18 6.32 -12.02 -39.44
C GLU A 18 5.17 -12.68 -38.65
N VAL A 19 4.82 -13.93 -38.98
CA VAL A 19 3.83 -14.72 -38.26
C VAL A 19 4.25 -15.00 -36.81
N SER A 20 5.55 -15.25 -36.56
CA SER A 20 6.11 -15.42 -35.21
C SER A 20 6.08 -14.12 -34.41
N LYS A 21 6.35 -12.99 -35.06
CA LYS A 21 6.24 -11.65 -34.42
C LYS A 21 4.78 -11.30 -34.08
N ALA A 22 3.84 -11.55 -34.99
CA ALA A 22 2.41 -11.29 -34.79
C ALA A 22 1.81 -12.16 -33.66
N THR A 23 2.15 -13.45 -33.63
CA THR A 23 1.71 -14.36 -32.55
C THR A 23 2.31 -13.99 -31.19
N GLY A 24 3.57 -13.52 -31.15
CA GLY A 24 4.19 -12.99 -29.93
C GLY A 24 3.50 -11.74 -29.41
N PHE A 25 3.15 -10.80 -30.29
CA PHE A 25 2.43 -9.58 -29.92
C PHE A 25 1.02 -9.88 -29.40
N LEU A 26 0.25 -10.72 -30.09
CA LEU A 26 -1.11 -11.11 -29.66
C LEU A 26 -1.10 -11.76 -28.28
N ARG A 27 -0.14 -12.66 -28.00
CA ARG A 27 0.02 -13.28 -26.68
C ARG A 27 0.30 -12.23 -25.60
N ALA A 28 1.19 -11.29 -25.86
CA ALA A 28 1.51 -10.22 -24.91
C ALA A 28 0.30 -9.31 -24.63
N ALA A 29 -0.48 -8.98 -25.66
CA ALA A 29 -1.71 -8.21 -25.51
C ALA A 29 -2.75 -8.96 -24.66
N LEU A 30 -2.98 -10.25 -24.93
CA LEU A 30 -3.90 -11.08 -24.15
C LEU A 30 -3.46 -11.21 -22.68
N LEU A 31 -2.16 -11.36 -22.42
CA LEU A 31 -1.61 -11.39 -21.06
C LEU A 31 -1.83 -10.05 -20.33
N ALA A 32 -1.65 -8.92 -21.01
CA ALA A 32 -1.90 -7.61 -20.42
C ALA A 32 -3.39 -7.40 -20.09
N VAL A 33 -4.29 -7.80 -21.00
CA VAL A 33 -5.75 -7.76 -20.77
C VAL A 33 -6.14 -8.67 -19.60
N LEU A 34 -5.62 -9.90 -19.56
CA LEU A 34 -5.86 -10.84 -18.48
C LEU A 34 -5.34 -10.31 -17.14
N ALA A 35 -4.16 -9.67 -17.12
CA ALA A 35 -3.62 -9.04 -15.92
C ALA A 35 -4.60 -7.98 -15.38
N VAL A 36 -5.04 -7.06 -16.23
CA VAL A 36 -5.98 -6.00 -15.85
C VAL A 36 -7.30 -6.60 -15.36
N ALA A 37 -7.90 -7.52 -16.12
CA ALA A 37 -9.16 -8.16 -15.75
C ALA A 37 -9.03 -8.90 -14.40
N ALA A 38 -7.96 -9.67 -14.21
CA ALA A 38 -7.71 -10.40 -12.96
C ALA A 38 -7.58 -9.45 -11.76
N PHE A 39 -6.85 -8.34 -11.90
CA PHE A 39 -6.74 -7.34 -10.84
C PHE A 39 -8.09 -6.69 -10.53
N GLN A 40 -8.82 -6.25 -11.54
CA GLN A 40 -10.12 -5.58 -11.38
C GLN A 40 -11.13 -6.51 -10.68
N VAL A 41 -11.21 -7.77 -11.10
CA VAL A 41 -12.10 -8.76 -10.46
C VAL A 41 -11.64 -9.08 -9.04
N ALA A 42 -10.33 -9.28 -8.82
CA ALA A 42 -9.78 -9.54 -7.49
C ALA A 42 -10.11 -8.41 -6.51
N PHE A 43 -10.03 -7.16 -6.97
CA PHE A 43 -10.24 -5.98 -6.14
C PHE A 43 -11.74 -5.67 -5.91
N ALA A 44 -12.59 -5.96 -6.89
CA ALA A 44 -14.03 -5.72 -6.82
C ALA A 44 -14.79 -6.80 -6.05
N ILE A 45 -14.37 -8.07 -6.16
CA ILE A 45 -15.11 -9.22 -5.60
C ILE A 45 -14.26 -9.90 -4.52
N PRO A 46 -14.54 -9.69 -3.22
CA PRO A 46 -13.80 -10.27 -2.10
C PRO A 46 -13.55 -11.79 -2.18
N ALA A 47 -14.53 -12.55 -2.69
CA ALA A 47 -14.42 -14.00 -2.85
C ALA A 47 -13.40 -14.42 -3.92
N LEU A 48 -13.09 -13.53 -4.86
CA LEU A 48 -12.16 -13.76 -5.96
C LEU A 48 -10.84 -13.00 -5.77
N ALA A 49 -10.56 -12.48 -4.57
CA ALA A 49 -9.34 -11.75 -4.28
C ALA A 49 -8.06 -12.53 -4.58
N TRP A 50 -8.11 -13.87 -4.58
CA TRP A 50 -7.02 -14.76 -4.97
C TRP A 50 -6.59 -14.62 -6.44
N LEU A 51 -7.44 -14.06 -7.32
CA LEU A 51 -7.09 -13.77 -8.73
C LEU A 51 -5.95 -12.76 -8.85
N VAL A 52 -5.56 -12.09 -7.76
CA VAL A 52 -4.33 -11.31 -7.70
C VAL A 52 -3.08 -12.13 -8.07
N LEU A 53 -3.07 -13.43 -7.79
CA LEU A 53 -2.00 -14.34 -8.21
C LEU A 53 -1.96 -14.50 -9.74
N VAL A 54 -3.11 -14.47 -10.41
CA VAL A 54 -3.20 -14.49 -11.88
C VAL A 54 -2.64 -13.19 -12.45
N TYR A 55 -3.00 -12.04 -11.85
CA TYR A 55 -2.43 -10.74 -12.22
C TYR A 55 -0.90 -10.72 -12.11
N LEU A 56 -0.35 -11.15 -10.97
CA LEU A 56 1.10 -11.23 -10.75
C LEU A 56 1.78 -12.22 -11.71
N GLY A 57 1.10 -13.33 -12.03
CA GLY A 57 1.58 -14.33 -12.97
C GLY A 57 1.64 -13.80 -14.41
N CYS A 58 0.64 -13.02 -14.81
CA CYS A 58 0.61 -12.35 -16.10
C CYS A 58 1.72 -11.30 -16.21
N LEU A 59 1.93 -10.47 -15.18
CA LEU A 59 3.06 -9.54 -15.13
C LEU A 59 4.39 -10.27 -15.25
N PHE A 60 4.57 -11.37 -14.52
CA PHE A 60 5.77 -12.17 -14.63
C PHE A 60 5.93 -12.74 -16.05
N ALA A 61 4.87 -13.26 -16.68
CA ALA A 61 4.90 -13.81 -18.03
C ALA A 61 5.26 -12.76 -19.10
N LEU A 62 4.79 -11.51 -18.93
CA LEU A 62 5.09 -10.39 -19.84
C LEU A 62 6.58 -10.04 -19.92
N ARG A 63 7.43 -10.54 -19.00
CA ARG A 63 8.90 -10.40 -19.12
C ARG A 63 9.49 -11.00 -20.39
N GLN A 64 8.80 -11.95 -21.03
CA GLN A 64 9.30 -12.69 -22.19
C GLN A 64 9.09 -11.97 -23.52
N VAL A 65 8.59 -10.73 -23.51
CA VAL A 65 8.44 -9.93 -24.73
C VAL A 65 9.80 -9.59 -25.35
N ALA A 66 9.79 -9.39 -26.67
CA ALA A 66 10.99 -9.30 -27.48
C ALA A 66 11.89 -8.10 -27.14
N THR A 67 11.31 -6.98 -26.70
CA THR A 67 12.05 -5.73 -26.47
C THR A 67 11.71 -5.10 -25.12
N THR A 68 12.68 -4.38 -24.56
CA THR A 68 12.50 -3.56 -23.34
C THR A 68 11.44 -2.47 -23.51
N ARG A 69 11.33 -1.88 -24.70
CA ARG A 69 10.30 -0.87 -25.01
C ARG A 69 8.90 -1.47 -24.93
N GLN A 70 8.70 -2.64 -25.54
CA GLN A 70 7.43 -3.36 -25.43
C GLN A 70 7.10 -3.69 -23.97
N ALA A 71 8.08 -4.18 -23.19
CA ALA A 71 7.88 -4.49 -21.77
C ALA A 71 7.43 -3.24 -20.98
N PHE A 72 8.11 -2.11 -21.20
CA PHE A 72 7.77 -0.84 -20.55
C PHE A 72 6.35 -0.39 -20.89
N TYR A 73 5.99 -0.33 -22.19
CA TYR A 73 4.67 0.16 -22.61
C TYR A 73 3.54 -0.79 -22.21
N LEU A 74 3.75 -2.10 -22.25
CA LEU A 74 2.77 -3.06 -21.72
C LEU A 74 2.59 -2.90 -20.22
N GLY A 75 3.68 -2.67 -19.48
CA GLY A 75 3.60 -2.39 -18.04
C GLY A 75 2.84 -1.10 -17.76
N LEU A 76 3.11 -0.05 -18.55
CA LEU A 76 2.37 1.22 -18.47
C LEU A 76 0.88 1.02 -18.75
N LEU A 77 0.52 0.26 -19.79
CA LEU A 77 -0.89 -0.04 -20.12
C LEU A 77 -1.58 -0.84 -19.02
N VAL A 78 -0.91 -1.85 -18.45
CA VAL A 78 -1.44 -2.61 -17.30
C VAL A 78 -1.62 -1.68 -16.10
N GLY A 79 -0.63 -0.83 -15.80
CA GLY A 79 -0.71 0.16 -14.73
C GLY A 79 -1.88 1.13 -14.92
N LEU A 80 -2.09 1.65 -16.13
CA LEU A 80 -3.26 2.48 -16.45
C LEU A 80 -4.57 1.70 -16.26
N GLY A 81 -4.61 0.44 -16.71
CA GLY A 81 -5.75 -0.44 -16.52
C GLY A 81 -6.05 -0.75 -15.05
N VAL A 82 -5.06 -0.65 -14.16
CA VAL A 82 -5.24 -0.75 -12.70
C VAL A 82 -5.74 0.59 -12.13
N PHE A 83 -4.99 1.67 -12.33
CA PHE A 83 -5.23 2.94 -11.64
C PHE A 83 -6.41 3.71 -12.19
N VAL A 84 -6.61 3.80 -13.51
CA VAL A 84 -7.66 4.66 -14.09
C VAL A 84 -9.05 4.26 -13.59
N PRO A 85 -9.51 3.00 -13.73
CA PRO A 85 -10.85 2.63 -13.28
C PRO A 85 -11.03 2.80 -11.77
N GLN A 86 -9.97 2.49 -11.03
CA GLN A 86 -9.97 2.48 -9.58
C GLN A 86 -9.84 3.88 -8.96
N THR A 87 -9.38 4.86 -9.72
CA THR A 87 -9.20 6.24 -9.25
C THR A 87 -9.91 7.25 -10.13
N MET A 88 -11.00 6.82 -10.77
CA MET A 88 -11.85 7.73 -11.56
C MET A 88 -12.33 8.96 -10.77
N PHE A 89 -12.44 8.84 -9.43
CA PHE A 89 -12.75 9.98 -8.57
C PHE A 89 -11.72 11.12 -8.66
N LEU A 90 -10.46 10.85 -9.04
CA LEU A 90 -9.45 11.89 -9.29
C LEU A 90 -9.85 12.82 -10.42
N TRP A 91 -10.63 12.35 -11.40
CA TRP A 91 -11.19 13.22 -12.43
C TRP A 91 -12.19 14.22 -11.86
N LYS A 92 -12.98 13.81 -10.85
CA LYS A 92 -13.92 14.70 -10.16
C LYS A 92 -13.19 15.76 -9.33
N ILE A 93 -12.05 15.39 -8.73
CA ILE A 93 -11.26 16.28 -7.88
C ILE A 93 -10.38 17.23 -8.71
N PHE A 94 -9.70 16.72 -9.73
CA PHE A 94 -8.62 17.43 -10.44
C PHE A 94 -8.92 17.71 -11.93
N GLY A 95 -10.04 17.23 -12.46
CA GLY A 95 -10.36 17.35 -13.89
C GLY A 95 -9.29 16.73 -14.78
N SER A 96 -8.90 17.44 -15.83
CA SER A 96 -7.89 16.97 -16.80
C SER A 96 -6.51 16.72 -16.20
N ALA A 97 -6.19 17.31 -15.05
CA ALA A 97 -4.94 17.04 -14.34
C ALA A 97 -4.88 15.60 -13.77
N ALA A 98 -5.97 14.84 -13.78
CA ALA A 98 -5.95 13.41 -13.46
C ALA A 98 -5.16 12.57 -14.50
N LEU A 99 -5.10 12.98 -15.77
CA LEU A 99 -4.39 12.26 -16.83
C LEU A 99 -2.88 12.08 -16.53
N PRO A 100 -2.11 13.15 -16.25
CA PRO A 100 -0.71 12.99 -15.87
C PRO A 100 -0.56 12.21 -14.56
N LEU A 101 -1.45 12.36 -13.58
CA LEU A 101 -1.40 11.58 -12.33
C LEU A 101 -1.49 10.07 -12.61
N TRP A 102 -2.44 9.63 -13.43
CA TRP A 102 -2.56 8.22 -13.81
C TRP A 102 -1.34 7.70 -14.56
N LEU A 103 -0.76 8.50 -15.46
CA LEU A 103 0.47 8.14 -16.16
C LEU A 103 1.65 7.97 -15.19
N ILE A 104 1.78 8.86 -14.21
CA ILE A 104 2.84 8.77 -13.21
C ILE A 104 2.65 7.54 -12.30
N LEU A 105 1.42 7.20 -11.91
CA LEU A 105 1.17 5.98 -11.12
C LEU A 105 1.45 4.72 -11.94
N ALA A 106 1.02 4.69 -13.20
CA ALA A 106 1.25 3.58 -14.11
C ALA A 106 2.74 3.40 -14.48
N PHE A 107 3.54 4.47 -14.42
CA PHE A 107 4.97 4.45 -14.73
C PHE A 107 5.73 3.36 -13.96
N PHE A 108 5.41 3.15 -12.68
CA PHE A 108 6.07 2.14 -11.85
C PHE A 108 5.87 0.70 -12.35
N HIS A 109 4.72 0.40 -12.95
CA HIS A 109 4.49 -0.89 -13.61
C HIS A 109 5.33 -1.03 -14.88
N GLY A 110 5.45 0.05 -15.65
CA GLY A 110 6.34 0.11 -16.82
C GLY A 110 7.80 -0.11 -16.45
N VAL A 111 8.29 0.57 -15.40
CA VAL A 111 9.65 0.38 -14.87
C VAL A 111 9.86 -1.05 -14.39
N PHE A 112 8.91 -1.63 -13.66
CA PHE A 112 9.02 -3.01 -13.20
C PHE A 112 9.20 -4.00 -14.35
N LEU A 113 8.33 -3.96 -15.38
CA LEU A 113 8.46 -4.87 -16.52
C LEU A 113 9.70 -4.60 -17.36
N PHE A 114 10.11 -3.34 -17.50
CA PHE A 114 11.37 -2.99 -18.14
C PHE A 114 12.56 -3.65 -17.43
N LEU A 115 12.65 -3.51 -16.10
CA LEU A 115 13.74 -4.10 -15.31
C LEU A 115 13.69 -5.62 -15.35
N LEU A 116 12.50 -6.20 -15.22
CA LEU A 116 12.32 -7.65 -15.25
C LEU A 116 12.71 -8.25 -16.60
N GLN A 117 12.35 -7.61 -17.72
CA GLN A 117 12.77 -8.04 -19.05
C GLN A 117 14.28 -7.91 -19.25
N ARG A 118 14.90 -6.86 -18.70
CA ARG A 118 16.36 -6.70 -18.72
C ARG A 118 17.07 -7.80 -17.94
N VAL A 119 16.56 -8.16 -16.76
CA VAL A 119 17.05 -9.29 -15.97
C VAL A 119 16.89 -10.60 -16.75
N GLU A 120 15.72 -10.84 -17.35
CA GLU A 120 15.44 -12.03 -18.16
C GLU A 120 16.44 -12.16 -19.32
N THR A 121 16.67 -11.09 -20.08
CA THR A 121 17.57 -11.11 -21.24
C THR A 121 19.04 -11.20 -20.87
N ARG A 122 19.45 -10.62 -19.74
CA ARG A 122 20.85 -10.56 -19.31
C ARG A 122 21.29 -11.78 -18.50
N TRP A 123 20.42 -12.26 -17.62
CA TRP A 123 20.75 -13.27 -16.62
C TRP A 123 19.83 -14.50 -16.67
N GLY A 124 18.74 -14.45 -17.44
CA GLY A 124 17.83 -15.57 -17.65
C GLY A 124 16.71 -15.68 -16.60
N THR A 125 15.79 -16.60 -16.87
CA THR A 125 14.55 -16.76 -16.09
C THR A 125 14.74 -17.00 -14.60
N GLY A 126 15.80 -17.69 -14.19
CA GLY A 126 16.04 -17.97 -12.77
C GLY A 126 16.30 -16.70 -11.95
N TRP A 127 17.13 -15.80 -12.49
CA TRP A 127 17.37 -14.50 -11.88
C TRP A 127 16.13 -13.60 -11.96
N ALA A 128 15.38 -13.68 -13.06
CA ALA A 128 14.11 -12.95 -13.17
C ALA A 128 13.10 -13.39 -12.09
N ALA A 129 12.97 -14.70 -11.85
CA ALA A 129 12.09 -15.24 -10.81
C ALA A 129 12.53 -14.83 -9.40
N ALA A 130 13.83 -14.84 -9.13
CA ALA A 130 14.40 -14.49 -7.83
C ALA A 130 14.34 -12.98 -7.52
N LEU A 131 14.59 -12.12 -8.52
CA LEU A 131 14.63 -10.68 -8.34
C LEU A 131 13.27 -10.01 -8.53
N ALA A 132 12.28 -10.65 -9.16
CA ALA A 132 10.95 -10.07 -9.35
C ALA A 132 10.28 -9.61 -8.04
N PRO A 133 10.21 -10.45 -6.96
CA PRO A 133 9.65 -10.03 -5.68
C PRO A 133 10.38 -8.83 -5.06
N VAL A 134 11.72 -8.82 -5.17
CA VAL A 134 12.58 -7.74 -4.65
C VAL A 134 12.29 -6.43 -5.39
N MET A 135 12.30 -6.46 -6.72
CA MET A 135 12.05 -5.28 -7.56
C MET A 135 10.64 -4.74 -7.38
N TRP A 136 9.64 -5.62 -7.31
CA TRP A 136 8.26 -5.22 -7.11
C TRP A 136 8.07 -4.53 -5.76
N CYS A 137 8.49 -5.19 -4.67
CA CYS A 137 8.38 -4.64 -3.31
C CYS A 137 9.14 -3.31 -3.17
N GLY A 138 10.35 -3.22 -3.72
CA GLY A 138 11.14 -1.98 -3.70
C GLY A 138 10.50 -0.83 -4.46
N LEU A 139 9.94 -1.09 -5.65
CA LEU A 139 9.24 -0.07 -6.44
C LEU A 139 7.93 0.39 -5.79
N GLU A 140 7.14 -0.54 -5.22
CA GLU A 140 5.94 -0.17 -4.46
C GLU A 140 6.29 0.66 -3.24
N TYR A 141 7.24 0.20 -2.42
CA TYR A 141 7.68 0.94 -1.24
C TYR A 141 8.16 2.35 -1.57
N PHE A 142 8.95 2.50 -2.64
CA PHE A 142 9.40 3.80 -3.10
C PHE A 142 8.23 4.69 -3.55
N ARG A 143 7.34 4.20 -4.41
CA ARG A 143 6.15 4.92 -4.88
C ARG A 143 5.27 5.38 -3.72
N SER A 144 5.18 4.56 -2.68
CA SER A 144 4.18 4.71 -1.63
C SER A 144 4.67 5.49 -0.41
N GLU A 145 5.94 5.34 0.00
CA GLU A 145 6.43 5.92 1.27
C GLU A 145 7.51 7.01 1.06
N ILE A 146 8.34 6.88 0.02
CA ILE A 146 9.56 7.69 -0.12
C ILE A 146 9.40 8.82 -1.13
N TRP A 147 8.92 8.49 -2.32
CA TRP A 147 8.81 9.41 -3.45
C TRP A 147 7.87 10.56 -3.13
N TRP A 148 8.21 11.80 -3.49
CA TRP A 148 7.53 13.00 -2.99
C TRP A 148 5.99 13.01 -3.14
N LEU A 149 5.46 12.45 -4.24
CA LEU A 149 4.03 12.38 -4.50
C LEU A 149 3.30 11.30 -3.69
N ARG A 150 4.06 10.34 -3.11
CA ARG A 150 3.61 9.27 -2.21
C ARG A 150 2.18 8.78 -2.45
N PHE A 151 2.02 7.67 -3.14
CA PHE A 151 0.69 7.08 -3.33
C PHE A 151 0.71 5.60 -2.96
N SER A 152 0.09 5.23 -1.84
CA SER A 152 0.14 3.86 -1.28
C SER A 152 -1.00 2.94 -1.71
N TRP A 153 -2.00 3.47 -2.41
CA TRP A 153 -3.14 2.69 -2.84
C TRP A 153 -2.77 1.72 -3.97
N PHE A 154 -3.56 0.67 -4.10
CA PHE A 154 -3.45 -0.38 -5.12
C PHE A 154 -2.11 -1.11 -5.14
N SER A 155 -1.53 -1.34 -3.96
CA SER A 155 -0.39 -2.26 -3.81
C SER A 155 -0.83 -3.70 -4.14
N ALA A 156 0.10 -4.55 -4.56
CA ALA A 156 -0.24 -5.89 -5.07
C ALA A 156 -1.06 -6.75 -4.12
N ALA A 157 -0.92 -6.61 -2.80
CA ALA A 157 -1.72 -7.38 -1.84
C ALA A 157 -3.06 -6.70 -1.46
N SER A 158 -3.34 -5.47 -1.91
CA SER A 158 -4.55 -4.74 -1.53
C SER A 158 -5.88 -5.44 -1.89
N PRO A 159 -6.00 -6.24 -2.98
CA PRO A 159 -7.21 -7.04 -3.19
C PRO A 159 -7.53 -7.98 -2.02
N LEU A 160 -6.50 -8.56 -1.38
CA LEU A 160 -6.66 -9.45 -0.24
C LEU A 160 -7.09 -8.71 1.04
N ALA A 161 -6.84 -7.41 1.15
CA ALA A 161 -7.30 -6.61 2.29
C ALA A 161 -8.84 -6.57 2.39
N ASN A 162 -9.52 -6.71 1.25
CA ASN A 162 -10.98 -6.78 1.16
C ASN A 162 -11.51 -8.20 1.31
N SER A 163 -10.63 -9.20 1.43
CA SER A 163 -11.04 -10.59 1.54
C SER A 163 -11.66 -10.87 2.90
N ILE A 164 -12.72 -11.68 2.89
CA ILE A 164 -13.36 -12.18 4.12
C ILE A 164 -12.43 -13.20 4.82
N SER A 165 -11.40 -13.70 4.13
CA SER A 165 -10.56 -14.80 4.59
C SER A 165 -9.61 -14.43 5.72
N GLU A 166 -9.63 -15.22 6.79
CA GLU A 166 -8.68 -15.09 7.90
C GLU A 166 -7.22 -15.24 7.49
N PRO A 167 -6.84 -16.15 6.56
CA PRO A 167 -5.48 -16.24 6.07
C PRO A 167 -4.98 -14.95 5.41
N ALA A 168 -5.83 -14.23 4.66
CA ALA A 168 -5.43 -12.95 4.09
C ALA A 168 -5.08 -11.93 5.18
N ARG A 169 -5.89 -11.83 6.24
CA ARG A 169 -5.64 -10.90 7.35
C ARG A 169 -4.40 -11.27 8.16
N ALA A 170 -4.18 -12.57 8.40
CA ALA A 170 -2.96 -13.07 9.02
C ALA A 170 -1.70 -12.78 8.20
N LEU A 171 -1.79 -12.76 6.86
CA LEU A 171 -0.68 -12.42 5.98
C LEU A 171 -0.20 -10.99 6.24
N PHE A 172 -1.11 -10.03 6.35
CA PHE A 172 -0.79 -8.65 6.69
C PHE A 172 -0.19 -8.51 8.09
N ALA A 173 -0.71 -9.26 9.04
CA ALA A 173 -0.23 -9.23 10.42
C ALA A 173 1.23 -9.70 10.58
N VAL A 174 1.73 -10.53 9.65
CA VAL A 174 3.11 -11.04 9.65
C VAL A 174 4.00 -10.23 8.72
N PHE A 175 3.55 -10.03 7.48
CA PHE A 175 4.38 -9.50 6.41
C PHE A 175 4.09 -8.04 6.06
N GLY A 176 3.02 -7.43 6.58
CA GLY A 176 2.56 -6.11 6.15
C GLY A 176 2.14 -6.06 4.68
N ILE A 177 1.67 -4.91 4.20
CA ILE A 177 1.14 -4.74 2.84
C ILE A 177 2.20 -5.00 1.75
N TYR A 178 3.42 -4.51 1.90
CA TYR A 178 4.46 -4.65 0.88
C TYR A 178 5.11 -6.04 0.95
N GLY A 179 5.30 -6.58 2.15
CA GLY A 179 5.82 -7.94 2.32
C GLY A 179 4.81 -8.99 1.87
N SER A 180 3.52 -8.75 2.04
CA SER A 180 2.47 -9.60 1.46
C SER A 180 2.57 -9.61 -0.07
N GLY A 181 2.77 -8.44 -0.70
CA GLY A 181 3.02 -8.36 -2.15
C GLY A 181 4.27 -9.13 -2.58
N PHE A 182 5.36 -9.02 -1.82
CA PHE A 182 6.59 -9.80 -2.02
C PHE A 182 6.31 -11.31 -1.97
N VAL A 183 5.62 -11.79 -0.93
CA VAL A 183 5.33 -13.22 -0.74
C VAL A 183 4.46 -13.75 -1.87
N LEU A 184 3.39 -13.04 -2.24
CA LEU A 184 2.50 -13.45 -3.33
C LEU A 184 3.25 -13.54 -4.66
N LEU A 185 4.09 -12.56 -4.98
CA LEU A 185 4.88 -12.59 -6.21
C LEU A 185 5.93 -13.70 -6.16
N ALA A 186 6.60 -13.91 -5.02
CA ALA A 186 7.56 -14.99 -4.86
C ALA A 186 6.92 -16.38 -5.06
N LEU A 187 5.76 -16.64 -4.46
CA LEU A 187 5.02 -17.89 -4.67
C LEU A 187 4.65 -18.06 -6.15
N THR A 188 4.20 -16.98 -6.78
CA THR A 188 3.80 -16.99 -8.19
C THR A 188 4.97 -17.26 -9.13
N THR A 189 6.12 -16.62 -8.93
CA THR A 189 7.30 -16.84 -9.78
C THR A 189 7.91 -18.22 -9.58
N GLN A 190 7.86 -18.78 -8.37
CA GLN A 190 8.31 -20.15 -8.11
C GLN A 190 7.51 -21.20 -8.87
N LEU A 191 6.19 -21.02 -8.95
CA LEU A 191 5.29 -21.90 -9.71
C LEU A 191 5.47 -21.75 -11.23
N LEU A 192 5.71 -20.54 -11.71
CA LEU A 192 5.83 -20.22 -13.14
C LEU A 192 7.25 -20.36 -13.69
N TRP A 193 8.26 -20.63 -12.86
CA TRP A 193 9.63 -20.83 -13.32
C TRP A 193 9.79 -22.23 -13.96
N PRO A 194 10.01 -22.34 -15.29
CA PRO A 194 10.45 -23.58 -15.92
C PRO A 194 11.92 -23.81 -15.55
N GLY A 195 12.18 -24.44 -14.40
CA GLY A 195 13.53 -24.82 -14.00
C GLY A 195 14.22 -25.69 -15.06
N ARG A 196 15.56 -25.71 -15.06
CA ARG A 196 16.36 -26.64 -15.90
C ARG A 196 16.20 -28.11 -15.51
N TRP A 197 15.51 -28.40 -14.41
CA TRP A 197 15.34 -29.74 -13.89
C TRP A 197 13.89 -30.19 -14.09
N GLY A 198 13.70 -31.46 -14.47
CA GLY A 198 12.47 -31.96 -15.09
C GLY A 198 11.19 -31.89 -14.24
N TYR A 199 10.12 -32.50 -14.78
CA TYR A 199 8.76 -32.56 -14.24
C TYR A 199 8.65 -32.86 -12.73
N LEU A 200 9.57 -33.65 -12.17
CA LEU A 200 9.65 -33.97 -10.76
C LEU A 200 9.86 -32.72 -9.87
N THR A 201 10.68 -31.76 -10.31
CA THR A 201 10.96 -30.55 -9.53
C THR A 201 9.78 -29.58 -9.52
N GLN A 202 8.97 -29.55 -10.58
CA GLN A 202 7.73 -28.76 -10.61
C GLN A 202 6.70 -29.30 -9.60
N ARG A 203 6.57 -30.63 -9.49
CA ARG A 203 5.72 -31.25 -8.46
C ARG A 203 6.19 -30.94 -7.04
N VAL A 204 7.49 -31.04 -6.77
CA VAL A 204 8.06 -30.71 -5.45
C VAL A 204 7.79 -29.24 -5.10
N ARG A 205 7.96 -28.32 -6.05
CA ARG A 205 7.65 -26.89 -5.84
C ARG A 205 6.17 -26.67 -5.55
N LEU A 206 5.28 -27.27 -6.35
CA LEU A 206 3.83 -27.19 -6.11
C LEU A 206 3.45 -27.72 -4.73
N VAL A 207 3.97 -28.90 -4.35
CA VAL A 207 3.72 -29.49 -3.03
C VAL A 207 4.26 -28.60 -1.92
N THR A 208 5.45 -28.02 -2.09
CA THR A 208 6.04 -27.10 -1.10
C THR A 208 5.21 -25.83 -0.95
N THR A 209 4.80 -25.21 -2.05
CA THR A 209 3.93 -24.04 -2.05
C THR A 209 2.58 -24.35 -1.39
N LEU A 210 1.96 -25.50 -1.73
CA LEU A 210 0.72 -25.94 -1.11
C LEU A 210 0.90 -26.21 0.39
N PHE A 211 2.00 -26.84 0.79
CA PHE A 211 2.31 -27.11 2.20
C PHE A 211 2.48 -25.80 2.99
N VAL A 212 3.18 -24.81 2.42
CA VAL A 212 3.32 -23.47 3.02
C VAL A 212 1.96 -22.79 3.12
N ALA A 213 1.14 -22.83 2.05
CA ALA A 213 -0.19 -22.23 2.04
C ALA A 213 -1.14 -22.88 3.06
N VAL A 214 -1.13 -24.21 3.15
CA VAL A 214 -1.91 -24.98 4.13
C VAL A 214 -1.42 -24.69 5.54
N GLY A 215 -0.10 -24.75 5.79
CA GLY A 215 0.49 -24.44 7.08
C GLY A 215 0.15 -23.02 7.54
N PHE A 216 0.20 -22.04 6.63
CA PHE A 216 -0.18 -20.66 6.92
C PHE A 216 -1.69 -20.54 7.23
N THR A 217 -2.53 -21.26 6.49
CA THR A 217 -3.98 -21.31 6.73
C THR A 217 -4.29 -21.90 8.11
N LEU A 218 -3.58 -22.95 8.52
CA LEU A 218 -3.71 -23.56 9.84
C LEU A 218 -3.18 -22.66 10.96
N MET A 219 -2.19 -21.81 10.68
CA MET A 219 -1.67 -20.83 11.64
C MET A 219 -2.53 -19.57 11.77
N ALA A 220 -3.33 -19.22 10.77
CA ALA A 220 -4.12 -17.99 10.76
C ALA A 220 -5.06 -17.83 11.99
N PRO A 221 -5.79 -18.86 12.46
CA PRO A 221 -6.60 -18.74 13.68
C PRO A 221 -5.76 -18.49 14.94
N HIS A 222 -4.54 -19.02 15.02
CA HIS A 222 -3.63 -18.77 16.15
C HIS A 222 -3.12 -17.33 16.14
N ILE A 223 -2.80 -16.79 14.95
CA ILE A 223 -2.42 -15.39 14.78
C ILE A 223 -3.57 -14.48 15.20
N ARG A 224 -4.81 -14.80 14.77
CA ARG A 224 -6.02 -14.06 15.14
C ARG A 224 -6.24 -14.06 16.64
N ARG A 225 -6.22 -15.23 17.30
CA ARG A 225 -6.36 -15.34 18.76
C ARG A 225 -5.29 -14.52 19.49
N ALA A 226 -4.03 -14.60 19.06
CA ALA A 226 -2.96 -13.77 19.62
C ALA A 226 -3.18 -12.25 19.42
N GLN A 227 -3.97 -11.84 18.41
CA GLN A 227 -4.39 -10.45 18.23
C GLN A 227 -5.55 -10.07 19.16
N GLU A 228 -6.46 -10.99 19.46
CA GLU A 228 -7.68 -10.78 20.25
C GLU A 228 -7.44 -10.93 21.77
N ASP A 229 -6.63 -11.88 22.21
CA ASP A 229 -6.42 -12.28 23.61
C ASP A 229 -5.62 -11.24 24.44
N GLY A 230 -5.24 -10.12 23.83
CA GLY A 230 -4.40 -9.09 24.43
C GLY A 230 -5.13 -7.89 25.00
N ALA A 231 -6.47 -7.84 25.03
CA ALA A 231 -7.22 -6.67 25.50
C ALA A 231 -7.05 -6.46 27.02
N SER A 232 -6.69 -5.24 27.45
CA SER A 232 -6.57 -4.87 28.87
C SER A 232 -7.62 -3.87 29.34
N HIS A 233 -8.03 -2.96 28.46
CA HIS A 233 -8.98 -1.90 28.79
C HIS A 233 -9.99 -1.76 27.66
N GLU A 234 -11.23 -1.50 28.03
CA GLU A 234 -12.32 -1.21 27.09
C GLU A 234 -12.67 0.26 27.21
N ILE A 235 -12.67 0.98 26.08
CA ILE A 235 -13.11 2.37 26.01
C ILE A 235 -14.47 2.39 25.35
N LYS A 236 -15.47 2.97 26.01
CA LYS A 236 -16.75 3.26 25.35
C LYS A 236 -16.57 4.52 24.51
N VAL A 237 -16.68 4.38 23.20
CA VAL A 237 -16.44 5.46 22.24
C VAL A 237 -17.71 5.82 21.50
N ALA A 238 -17.86 7.09 21.17
CA ALA A 238 -18.90 7.56 20.27
C ALA A 238 -18.39 8.71 19.40
N GLY A 239 -18.96 8.88 18.21
CA GLY A 239 -18.59 9.93 17.29
C GLY A 239 -19.73 10.30 16.37
N VAL A 240 -19.62 11.48 15.78
CA VAL A 240 -20.61 12.04 14.88
C VAL A 240 -19.94 12.59 13.63
N GLN A 241 -20.56 12.32 12.49
CA GLN A 241 -20.12 12.75 11.17
C GLN A 241 -20.63 14.16 10.89
N LEU A 242 -19.73 15.13 10.79
CA LEU A 242 -20.06 16.53 10.51
C LEU A 242 -19.07 17.09 9.49
N GLU A 243 -19.53 17.60 8.36
CA GLU A 243 -18.66 18.22 7.37
C GLU A 243 -18.62 19.74 7.55
N PHE A 244 -17.47 20.25 7.98
CA PHE A 244 -17.20 21.67 8.20
C PHE A 244 -18.30 22.41 9.01
N PRO A 245 -18.69 21.89 10.20
CA PRO A 245 -19.80 22.44 10.97
C PRO A 245 -19.46 23.79 11.61
N GLY A 246 -20.50 24.54 11.99
CA GLY A 246 -20.35 25.67 12.90
C GLY A 246 -20.21 25.24 14.36
N ALA A 247 -19.54 26.03 15.21
CA ALA A 247 -19.41 25.69 16.63
C ALA A 247 -20.76 25.45 17.36
N PRO A 248 -21.85 26.20 17.10
CA PRO A 248 -23.16 25.89 17.69
C PRO A 248 -23.72 24.53 17.25
N GLU A 249 -23.51 24.15 15.99
CA GLU A 249 -23.94 22.85 15.46
C GLU A 249 -23.17 21.71 16.13
N VAL A 250 -21.86 21.89 16.35
CA VAL A 250 -21.04 20.94 17.11
C VAL A 250 -21.60 20.73 18.51
N LEU A 251 -21.98 21.79 19.22
CA LEU A 251 -22.55 21.66 20.58
C LEU A 251 -23.85 20.88 20.59
N VAL A 252 -24.76 21.17 19.65
CA VAL A 252 -26.03 20.42 19.52
C VAL A 252 -25.77 18.94 19.23
N ALA A 253 -24.80 18.65 18.36
CA ALA A 253 -24.42 17.28 18.04
C ALA A 253 -23.79 16.57 19.26
N LEU A 254 -22.94 17.24 20.02
CA LEU A 254 -22.33 16.70 21.24
C LEU A 254 -23.35 16.46 22.36
N ASP A 255 -24.29 17.39 22.58
CA ASP A 255 -25.39 17.22 23.53
C ASP A 255 -26.21 15.97 23.17
N ARG A 256 -26.65 15.87 21.92
CA ARG A 256 -27.38 14.70 21.42
C ARG A 256 -26.58 13.40 21.54
N LEU A 257 -25.28 13.44 21.24
CA LEU A 257 -24.40 12.28 21.32
C LEU A 257 -24.26 11.80 22.77
N ALA A 258 -24.11 12.73 23.72
CA ALA A 258 -24.02 12.44 25.15
C ALA A 258 -25.35 11.97 25.74
N GLU A 259 -26.49 12.43 25.23
CA GLU A 259 -27.82 11.97 25.62
C GLU A 259 -28.10 10.54 25.13
N VAL A 260 -27.76 10.24 23.87
CA VAL A 260 -28.02 8.92 23.24
C VAL A 260 -27.01 7.87 23.71
N HIS A 261 -25.76 8.28 23.94
CA HIS A 261 -24.66 7.42 24.41
C HIS A 261 -24.04 7.95 25.70
N PRO A 262 -24.80 8.00 26.82
CA PRO A 262 -24.30 8.50 28.09
C PRO A 262 -23.13 7.69 28.63
N GLU A 263 -23.01 6.43 28.21
CA GLU A 263 -21.93 5.52 28.56
C GLU A 263 -20.61 5.82 27.85
N ALA A 264 -20.60 6.55 26.73
CA ALA A 264 -19.37 6.85 25.99
C ALA A 264 -18.46 7.78 26.80
N GLU A 265 -17.22 7.36 27.04
CA GLU A 265 -16.23 8.12 27.81
C GLU A 265 -15.40 9.04 26.92
N LEU A 266 -15.10 8.58 25.70
CA LEU A 266 -14.34 9.30 24.68
C LEU A 266 -15.24 9.59 23.47
N LEU A 267 -15.48 10.86 23.24
CA LEU A 267 -16.16 11.36 22.05
C LEU A 267 -15.16 11.76 20.98
N MET A 268 -15.55 11.63 19.72
CA MET A 268 -14.68 11.97 18.61
C MET A 268 -15.43 12.63 17.46
N LEU A 269 -14.85 13.73 16.97
CA LEU A 269 -15.26 14.46 15.79
C LEU A 269 -14.22 14.25 14.67
N CYS A 270 -14.58 14.63 13.46
CA CYS A 270 -13.73 14.42 12.28
C CYS A 270 -12.56 15.43 12.19
N GLU A 271 -11.70 15.21 11.21
CA GLU A 271 -10.69 16.18 10.78
C GLU A 271 -11.37 17.47 10.29
N TYR A 272 -10.74 18.63 10.48
CA TYR A 272 -11.30 19.95 10.14
C TYR A 272 -12.73 20.19 10.66
N THR A 273 -13.03 19.71 11.87
CA THR A 273 -14.25 20.14 12.58
C THR A 273 -14.24 21.65 12.80
N PHE A 274 -13.06 22.23 13.07
CA PHE A 274 -12.89 23.67 13.29
C PHE A 274 -11.94 24.29 12.26
N ASP A 275 -12.27 25.48 11.75
CA ASP A 275 -11.41 26.29 10.88
C ASP A 275 -10.38 27.12 11.68
N GLY A 276 -9.86 26.54 12.76
CA GLY A 276 -9.00 27.18 13.75
C GLY A 276 -8.80 26.29 14.97
N PRO A 277 -8.24 26.83 16.06
CA PRO A 277 -8.14 26.12 17.33
C PRO A 277 -9.52 25.74 17.88
N VAL A 278 -9.55 24.77 18.80
CA VAL A 278 -10.80 24.35 19.45
C VAL A 278 -11.43 25.52 20.22
N PRO A 279 -12.71 25.88 19.94
CA PRO A 279 -13.37 27.00 20.60
C PRO A 279 -13.59 26.78 22.11
N ASP A 280 -13.53 27.87 22.89
CA ASP A 280 -13.73 27.86 24.35
C ASP A 280 -15.07 27.25 24.78
N ILE A 281 -16.12 27.49 24.01
CA ILE A 281 -17.45 26.95 24.32
C ILE A 281 -17.49 25.42 24.26
N VAL A 282 -16.66 24.80 23.40
CA VAL A 282 -16.54 23.34 23.27
C VAL A 282 -15.68 22.79 24.42
N ARG A 283 -14.61 23.51 24.79
CA ARG A 283 -13.78 23.20 25.97
C ARG A 283 -14.63 23.20 27.25
N GLU A 284 -15.43 24.24 27.43
CA GLU A 284 -16.38 24.38 28.52
C GLU A 284 -17.46 23.29 28.50
N TRP A 285 -17.91 22.88 27.31
CA TRP A 285 -18.83 21.74 27.18
C TRP A 285 -18.20 20.44 27.72
N CYS A 286 -16.93 20.15 27.39
CA CYS A 286 -16.23 18.96 27.88
C CYS A 286 -16.10 19.00 29.41
N ARG A 287 -15.78 20.18 29.97
CA ARG A 287 -15.70 20.41 31.41
C ARG A 287 -17.02 20.16 32.14
N ARG A 288 -18.14 20.63 31.58
CA ARG A 288 -19.47 20.45 32.18
C ARG A 288 -19.96 19.01 32.14
N HIS A 289 -19.70 18.28 31.06
CA HIS A 289 -20.19 16.92 30.86
C HIS A 289 -19.20 15.84 31.31
N GLY A 290 -17.96 16.19 31.66
CA GLY A 290 -16.94 15.26 32.10
C GLY A 290 -16.57 14.22 31.03
N LYS A 291 -16.58 14.61 29.75
CA LYS A 291 -16.27 13.75 28.60
C LYS A 291 -14.92 14.12 28.00
N TRP A 292 -14.18 13.11 27.55
CA TRP A 292 -13.01 13.32 26.70
C TRP A 292 -13.46 13.59 25.27
N LEU A 293 -12.78 14.48 24.56
CA LEU A 293 -13.10 14.80 23.17
C LEU A 293 -11.85 14.80 22.31
N VAL A 294 -11.89 14.11 21.18
CA VAL A 294 -10.93 14.26 20.08
C VAL A 294 -11.59 15.05 18.97
N ALA A 295 -10.99 16.16 18.55
CA ALA A 295 -11.54 17.00 17.48
C ALA A 295 -10.45 17.53 16.55
N GLY A 296 -10.71 17.54 15.24
CA GLY A 296 -9.81 18.12 14.25
C GLY A 296 -9.99 19.64 14.12
N GLY A 297 -8.89 20.36 13.94
CA GLY A 297 -8.89 21.79 13.67
C GLY A 297 -7.58 22.28 13.05
N LYS A 298 -7.47 23.59 12.88
CA LYS A 298 -6.25 24.24 12.39
C LYS A 298 -5.48 24.86 13.53
N GLU A 299 -4.21 24.52 13.67
CA GLU A 299 -3.29 25.16 14.61
C GLU A 299 -2.44 26.20 13.85
N PRO A 300 -2.65 27.51 14.06
CA PRO A 300 -1.88 28.53 13.37
C PRO A 300 -0.40 28.47 13.71
N LEU A 301 0.46 28.63 12.71
CA LEU A 301 1.89 28.78 12.91
C LEU A 301 2.22 30.23 13.25
N ALA A 302 2.90 30.46 14.38
CA ALA A 302 3.21 31.80 14.86
C ALA A 302 3.95 32.63 13.78
N GLY A 303 3.37 33.78 13.43
CA GLY A 303 3.97 34.73 12.49
C GLY A 303 3.89 34.34 11.01
N GLN A 304 3.08 33.35 10.63
CA GLN A 304 2.88 32.92 9.24
C GLN A 304 1.38 32.77 8.91
N GLU A 305 1.02 32.86 7.63
CA GLU A 305 -0.32 32.49 7.14
C GLU A 305 -0.52 30.97 7.02
N SER A 306 0.44 30.17 7.51
CA SER A 306 0.41 28.71 7.46
C SER A 306 -0.12 28.12 8.77
N TYR A 307 -0.48 26.84 8.74
CA TYR A 307 -1.08 26.13 9.88
C TYR A 307 -0.69 24.66 9.85
N PHE A 308 -0.79 24.00 11.01
CA PHE A 308 -0.87 22.55 11.09
C PHE A 308 -2.33 22.10 11.07
N ASN A 309 -2.60 21.05 10.30
CA ASN A 309 -3.83 20.30 10.41
C ASN A 309 -3.71 19.36 11.62
N THR A 310 -4.45 19.65 12.68
CA THR A 310 -4.18 19.08 14.01
C THR A 310 -5.42 18.41 14.58
N ALA A 311 -5.23 17.21 15.11
CA ALA A 311 -6.20 16.59 16.01
C ALA A 311 -5.87 16.98 17.45
N PHE A 312 -6.83 17.58 18.15
CA PHE A 312 -6.72 17.99 19.54
C PHE A 312 -7.43 17.01 20.45
N VAL A 313 -6.87 16.78 21.63
CA VAL A 313 -7.49 16.00 22.70
C VAL A 313 -7.83 16.95 23.84
N ILE A 314 -9.12 17.08 24.10
CA ILE A 314 -9.66 17.89 25.19
C ILE A 314 -9.99 16.95 26.36
N GLY A 315 -9.46 17.31 27.52
CA GLY A 315 -9.70 16.61 28.78
C GLY A 315 -11.07 16.88 29.38
N THR A 316 -11.44 16.06 30.36
CA THR A 316 -12.69 16.22 31.13
C THR A 316 -12.72 17.50 31.97
N ASN A 317 -11.58 18.20 32.10
CA ASN A 317 -11.46 19.52 32.71
C ASN A 317 -11.60 20.67 31.70
N GLY A 318 -11.73 20.38 30.40
CA GLY A 318 -11.78 21.37 29.31
C GLY A 318 -10.42 21.78 28.75
N GLU A 319 -9.30 21.31 29.32
CA GLU A 319 -7.97 21.65 28.82
C GLU A 319 -7.60 20.81 27.59
N ILE A 320 -6.83 21.39 26.66
CA ILE A 320 -6.21 20.62 25.58
C ILE A 320 -4.99 19.92 26.17
N VAL A 321 -5.10 18.62 26.43
CA VAL A 321 -4.04 17.84 27.10
C VAL A 321 -3.04 17.22 26.12
N PHE A 322 -3.40 17.14 24.83
CA PHE A 322 -2.57 16.58 23.78
C PHE A 322 -3.01 17.12 22.41
N SER A 323 -2.07 17.18 21.47
CA SER A 323 -2.34 17.47 20.07
C SER A 323 -1.41 16.65 19.17
N GLN A 324 -1.92 16.26 17.99
CA GLN A 324 -1.14 15.61 16.94
C GLN A 324 -1.43 16.26 15.60
N ALA A 325 -0.43 16.92 15.05
CA ALA A 325 -0.47 17.43 13.68
C ALA A 325 -0.32 16.28 12.66
N LYS A 326 -0.94 16.46 11.50
CA LYS A 326 -0.89 15.52 10.38
C LYS A 326 0.52 15.38 9.82
N ALA A 327 1.03 14.16 9.71
CA ALA A 327 2.39 13.91 9.21
C ALA A 327 2.49 13.95 7.68
N ARG A 328 1.40 13.58 7.00
CA ARG A 328 1.32 13.43 5.55
C ARG A 328 0.16 14.25 4.99
N PRO A 329 0.35 15.56 4.77
CA PRO A 329 -0.61 16.40 4.06
C PRO A 329 -0.91 15.84 2.67
N ILE A 330 -2.16 15.94 2.23
CA ILE A 330 -2.59 15.48 0.91
C ILE A 330 -1.94 16.37 -0.16
N GLN A 331 -1.29 15.75 -1.14
CA GLN A 331 -0.60 16.46 -2.20
C GLN A 331 -1.61 17.27 -3.04
N PHE A 332 -1.21 18.48 -3.41
CA PHE A 332 -2.02 19.42 -4.19
C PHE A 332 -3.26 19.99 -3.47
N PHE A 333 -3.39 19.76 -2.16
CA PHE A 333 -4.36 20.42 -1.31
C PHE A 333 -3.67 21.42 -0.36
N ARG A 334 -4.39 22.46 0.06
CA ARG A 334 -4.00 23.27 1.21
C ARG A 334 -4.37 22.48 2.47
N ASP A 335 -3.48 21.61 2.92
CA ASP A 335 -3.74 20.64 3.99
C ASP A 335 -2.78 20.80 5.20
N GLY A 336 -2.27 22.02 5.36
CA GLY A 336 -1.30 22.38 6.40
C GLY A 336 0.14 21.92 6.12
N GLU A 337 1.05 22.37 6.96
CA GLU A 337 2.44 21.90 6.96
C GLU A 337 2.53 20.47 7.51
N PRO A 338 3.50 19.66 7.04
CA PRO A 338 3.72 18.33 7.59
C PRO A 338 4.24 18.41 9.02
N ALA A 339 3.69 17.59 9.91
CA ALA A 339 4.19 17.44 11.27
C ALA A 339 5.66 16.99 11.28
N THR A 340 6.43 17.56 12.20
CA THR A 340 7.85 17.24 12.40
C THR A 340 8.07 16.01 13.28
N GLU A 341 7.04 15.59 14.03
CA GLU A 341 7.06 14.44 14.91
C GLU A 341 5.69 13.77 15.00
N GLN A 342 5.70 12.52 15.48
CA GLN A 342 4.51 11.76 15.85
C GLN A 342 4.65 11.37 17.31
N LYS A 343 3.58 11.47 18.09
CA LYS A 343 3.54 11.13 19.51
C LYS A 343 2.29 10.34 19.85
N VAL A 344 2.40 9.45 20.84
CA VAL A 344 1.24 8.80 21.44
C VAL A 344 0.68 9.65 22.58
N TRP A 345 -0.63 9.75 22.66
CA TRP A 345 -1.31 10.35 23.80
C TRP A 345 -1.32 9.34 24.96
N GLN A 346 -0.72 9.71 26.09
CA GLN A 346 -0.81 8.93 27.33
C GLN A 346 -2.20 9.14 27.95
N SER A 347 -3.18 8.36 27.48
CA SER A 347 -4.58 8.44 27.92
C SER A 347 -4.83 7.64 29.21
N PRO A 348 -5.97 7.86 29.89
CA PRO A 348 -6.35 7.06 31.07
C PRO A 348 -6.47 5.54 30.79
N TRP A 349 -6.64 5.13 29.54
CA TRP A 349 -6.79 3.73 29.14
C TRP A 349 -5.50 3.11 28.57
N GLY A 350 -4.41 3.90 28.51
CA GLY A 350 -3.13 3.54 27.91
C GLY A 350 -2.72 4.46 26.75
N PRO A 351 -1.53 4.26 26.16
CA PRO A 351 -1.05 5.05 25.03
C PRO A 351 -1.91 4.86 23.77
N LEU A 352 -2.55 5.93 23.30
CA LEU A 352 -3.35 5.96 22.07
C LEU A 352 -2.60 6.71 20.97
N GLY A 353 -2.53 6.14 19.77
CA GLY A 353 -1.99 6.82 18.59
C GLY A 353 -3.09 7.57 17.84
N ILE A 354 -2.77 8.71 17.24
CA ILE A 354 -3.69 9.47 16.39
C ILE A 354 -3.10 9.54 14.98
N LEU A 355 -3.88 9.12 13.98
CA LEU A 355 -3.52 9.22 12.55
C LEU A 355 -4.53 10.17 11.90
N VAL A 356 -4.09 11.36 11.47
CA VAL A 356 -5.02 12.32 10.87
C VAL A 356 -5.26 11.93 9.41
N CYS A 357 -6.44 11.36 9.15
CA CYS A 357 -6.93 10.98 7.82
C CYS A 357 -5.93 10.21 6.97
N TYR A 358 -5.30 10.92 6.03
CA TYR A 358 -4.39 10.37 5.03
C TYR A 358 -3.13 9.73 5.65
N ASP A 359 -2.77 10.09 6.88
CA ASP A 359 -1.71 9.43 7.65
C ASP A 359 -1.91 7.90 7.73
N ALA A 360 -3.15 7.43 7.81
CA ALA A 360 -3.47 5.99 7.87
C ALA A 360 -3.00 5.22 6.63
N SER A 361 -2.84 5.90 5.49
CA SER A 361 -2.34 5.32 4.25
C SER A 361 -0.84 5.03 4.27
N TYR A 362 -0.09 5.53 5.25
CA TYR A 362 1.37 5.45 5.28
C TYR A 362 1.89 4.67 6.47
N ARG A 363 2.69 3.64 6.18
CA ARG A 363 3.23 2.78 7.24
C ARG A 363 4.11 3.56 8.19
N GLN A 364 4.90 4.51 7.68
CA GLN A 364 5.96 5.15 8.45
C GLN A 364 5.39 5.96 9.62
N VAL A 365 4.18 6.50 9.44
CA VAL A 365 3.45 7.23 10.50
C VAL A 365 2.99 6.25 11.57
N THR A 366 2.36 5.14 11.17
CA THR A 366 1.89 4.12 12.11
C THR A 366 3.07 3.44 12.83
N ASP A 367 4.12 3.04 12.11
CA ASP A 367 5.33 2.39 12.64
C ASP A 367 5.93 3.18 13.81
N GLU A 368 5.90 4.50 13.75
CA GLU A 368 6.40 5.39 14.81
C GLU A 368 5.50 5.37 16.06
N LEU A 369 4.18 5.40 15.90
CA LEU A 369 3.23 5.26 17.02
C LEU A 369 3.33 3.88 17.68
N ILE A 370 3.52 2.81 16.88
CA ILE A 370 3.73 1.45 17.40
C ILE A 370 5.02 1.36 18.20
N ARG A 371 6.10 1.99 17.71
CA ARG A 371 7.40 2.04 18.40
C ARG A 371 7.28 2.70 19.78
N GLN A 372 6.37 3.68 19.92
CA GLN A 372 6.09 4.36 21.18
C GLN A 372 5.10 3.62 22.09
N GLY A 373 4.61 2.44 21.67
CA GLY A 373 3.78 1.59 22.52
C GLY A 373 2.27 1.75 22.32
N ALA A 374 1.80 2.36 21.23
CA ALA A 374 0.37 2.54 20.98
C ALA A 374 -0.46 1.25 21.15
N GLN A 375 -1.57 1.35 21.88
CA GLN A 375 -2.46 0.24 22.24
C GLN A 375 -3.80 0.26 21.47
N ALA A 376 -4.13 1.40 20.85
CA ALA A 376 -5.20 1.59 19.88
C ALA A 376 -4.89 2.81 19.01
N LEU A 377 -5.62 2.96 17.89
CA LEU A 377 -5.49 4.11 16.99
C LEU A 377 -6.81 4.85 16.84
N LEU A 378 -6.74 6.18 16.80
CA LEU A 378 -7.84 7.09 16.52
C LEU A 378 -7.60 7.77 15.17
N ILE A 379 -8.62 7.82 14.32
CA ILE A 379 -8.51 8.38 12.96
C ILE A 379 -9.62 9.40 12.72
N PRO A 380 -9.38 10.69 13.01
CA PRO A 380 -10.25 11.76 12.54
C PRO A 380 -9.99 11.94 11.04
N ALA A 381 -11.03 11.85 10.21
CA ALA A 381 -10.88 11.82 8.76
C ALA A 381 -11.76 12.87 8.05
N MET A 382 -11.16 13.64 7.14
CA MET A 382 -11.86 14.51 6.20
C MET A 382 -12.08 13.73 4.91
N ASP A 383 -13.28 13.19 4.79
CA ASP A 383 -13.80 12.54 3.60
C ASP A 383 -14.91 13.44 3.07
N VAL A 384 -14.54 14.44 2.27
CA VAL A 384 -15.48 15.45 1.76
C VAL A 384 -16.51 14.80 0.85
N GLU A 385 -17.80 15.05 1.06
CA GLU A 385 -18.90 14.38 0.36
C GLU A 385 -18.71 14.37 -1.17
N GLN A 386 -18.22 15.50 -1.69
CA GLN A 386 -17.99 15.69 -3.12
C GLN A 386 -16.94 14.73 -3.71
N TRP A 387 -16.07 14.08 -2.94
CA TRP A 387 -15.12 13.08 -3.48
C TRP A 387 -15.82 11.79 -3.91
N GLY A 388 -17.01 11.54 -3.37
CA GLY A 388 -17.94 10.51 -3.83
C GLY A 388 -17.70 9.14 -3.19
N GLU A 389 -18.79 8.38 -3.12
CA GLU A 389 -18.87 7.11 -2.39
C GLU A 389 -17.73 6.13 -2.69
N TYR A 390 -17.31 6.01 -3.95
CA TYR A 390 -16.25 5.08 -4.31
C TYR A 390 -14.90 5.43 -3.66
N GLN A 391 -14.55 6.72 -3.61
CA GLN A 391 -13.34 7.18 -2.93
C GLN A 391 -13.41 6.85 -1.43
N HIS A 392 -14.55 7.11 -0.78
CA HIS A 392 -14.72 6.84 0.65
C HIS A 392 -14.70 5.34 0.97
N ARG A 393 -15.24 4.49 0.08
CA ARG A 393 -15.10 3.03 0.15
C ARG A 393 -13.65 2.59 0.00
N LEU A 394 -12.85 3.26 -0.83
CA LEU A 394 -11.42 2.96 -0.94
C LEU A 394 -10.64 3.39 0.30
N ASN A 395 -10.89 4.60 0.81
CA ASN A 395 -10.22 5.14 1.99
C ASN A 395 -10.52 4.30 3.24
N SER A 396 -11.78 3.93 3.47
CA SER A 396 -12.22 3.10 4.60
C SER A 396 -11.59 1.70 4.64
N ARG A 397 -11.25 1.12 3.48
CA ARG A 397 -10.54 -0.18 3.41
C ARG A 397 -9.15 -0.12 4.03
N VAL A 398 -8.49 1.05 4.00
CA VAL A 398 -7.17 1.24 4.62
C VAL A 398 -7.24 1.03 6.13
N THR A 399 -8.35 1.40 6.78
CA THR A 399 -8.57 1.22 8.22
C THR A 399 -8.47 -0.25 8.61
N GLY A 400 -9.22 -1.13 7.92
CA GLY A 400 -9.21 -2.57 8.15
C GLY A 400 -7.85 -3.20 7.94
N LEU A 401 -7.18 -2.82 6.83
CA LEU A 401 -5.82 -3.25 6.54
C LEU A 401 -4.86 -2.86 7.67
N ARG A 402 -4.88 -1.59 8.08
CA ARG A 402 -3.93 -1.05 9.06
C ARG A 402 -4.12 -1.70 10.44
N ALA A 403 -5.36 -1.97 10.82
CA ALA A 403 -5.68 -2.71 12.03
C ALA A 403 -5.10 -4.12 11.98
N ALA A 404 -5.34 -4.86 10.89
CA ALA A 404 -4.82 -6.22 10.70
C ALA A 404 -3.28 -6.29 10.69
N GLU A 405 -2.62 -5.33 10.04
CA GLU A 405 -1.15 -5.25 9.97
C GLU A 405 -0.53 -5.12 11.36
N TYR A 406 -1.01 -4.19 12.17
CA TYR A 406 -0.39 -3.89 13.46
C TYR A 406 -1.05 -4.63 14.63
N GLY A 407 -2.16 -5.31 14.39
CA GLY A 407 -2.91 -5.97 15.45
C GLY A 407 -3.48 -4.98 16.46
N LEU A 408 -3.91 -3.78 16.04
CA LEU A 408 -4.47 -2.75 16.92
C LEU A 408 -5.92 -2.46 16.56
N PRO A 409 -6.80 -2.22 17.55
CA PRO A 409 -8.14 -1.74 17.28
C PRO A 409 -8.09 -0.29 16.79
N ILE A 410 -9.04 0.10 15.94
CA ILE A 410 -9.09 1.45 15.38
C ILE A 410 -10.49 2.04 15.53
N PHE A 411 -10.56 3.28 16.00
CA PHE A 411 -11.78 4.09 15.94
C PHE A 411 -11.59 5.22 14.93
N ARG A 412 -12.42 5.23 13.89
CA ARG A 412 -12.38 6.20 12.79
C ARG A 412 -13.69 6.97 12.71
N VAL A 413 -13.59 8.30 12.70
CA VAL A 413 -14.73 9.20 12.49
C VAL A 413 -14.46 10.08 11.29
N ALA A 414 -15.27 9.91 10.25
CA ALA A 414 -15.18 10.64 8.99
C ALA A 414 -16.12 11.87 8.99
N SER A 415 -15.84 12.88 8.17
CA SER A 415 -16.75 14.02 7.97
C SER A 415 -18.05 13.60 7.27
N SER A 416 -17.96 13.16 6.01
CA SER A 416 -19.09 12.61 5.24
C SER A 416 -18.84 11.18 4.75
N GLY A 417 -17.61 10.68 4.92
CA GLY A 417 -17.23 9.31 4.56
C GLY A 417 -17.82 8.25 5.49
N ILE A 418 -17.27 7.05 5.40
CA ILE A 418 -17.68 5.92 6.24
C ILE A 418 -16.96 6.02 7.59
N SER A 419 -17.63 6.08 8.72
CA SER A 419 -16.98 5.96 10.04
C SER A 419 -16.97 4.51 10.51
N GLN A 420 -15.95 4.08 11.26
CA GLN A 420 -15.74 2.65 11.56
C GLN A 420 -15.16 2.41 12.95
N ILE A 421 -15.59 1.32 13.59
CA ILE A 421 -14.86 0.67 14.68
C ILE A 421 -14.32 -0.65 14.14
N ILE A 422 -13.00 -0.80 14.15
CA ILE A 422 -12.31 -1.97 13.59
C ILE A 422 -11.61 -2.75 14.70
N SER A 423 -11.75 -4.07 14.68
CA SER A 423 -11.07 -4.99 15.59
C SER A 423 -9.57 -5.12 15.29
N PRO A 424 -8.75 -5.61 16.24
CA PRO A 424 -7.32 -5.83 16.01
C PRO A 424 -6.98 -6.76 14.84
N ASP A 425 -7.88 -7.67 14.45
CA ASP A 425 -7.66 -8.56 13.30
C ASP A 425 -8.14 -7.95 11.97
N GLY A 426 -8.63 -6.71 11.97
CA GLY A 426 -9.07 -5.97 10.77
C GLY A 426 -10.53 -6.15 10.38
N ARG A 427 -11.38 -6.70 11.25
CA ARG A 427 -12.83 -6.82 11.00
C ARG A 427 -13.56 -5.55 11.41
N GLU A 428 -14.57 -5.18 10.64
CA GLU A 428 -15.48 -4.10 11.00
C GLU A 428 -16.45 -4.57 12.07
N LEU A 429 -16.46 -3.89 13.22
CA LEU A 429 -17.35 -4.17 14.35
C LEU A 429 -18.59 -3.25 14.33
N ALA A 430 -18.42 -2.01 13.89
CA ALA A 430 -19.48 -1.03 13.70
C ALA A 430 -19.13 -0.09 12.55
N SER A 431 -20.15 0.46 11.90
CA SER A 431 -20.00 1.35 10.74
C SER A 431 -21.10 2.41 10.72
N ALA A 432 -20.77 3.63 10.30
CA ALA A 432 -21.73 4.66 9.93
C ALA A 432 -21.54 5.05 8.45
N PRO A 433 -22.63 5.33 7.72
CA PRO A 433 -22.62 5.34 6.25
C PRO A 433 -22.13 6.67 5.64
N PHE A 434 -21.82 6.63 4.35
CA PHE A 434 -21.72 7.81 3.47
C PHE A 434 -23.10 8.14 2.84
N PRO A 435 -23.44 9.42 2.56
CA PRO A 435 -22.71 10.64 2.92
C PRO A 435 -22.84 11.01 4.40
N GLY A 436 -23.75 10.35 5.13
CA GLY A 436 -23.91 10.38 6.59
C GLY A 436 -23.76 11.70 7.35
N PRO A 437 -24.25 12.88 6.91
CA PRO A 437 -24.22 14.06 7.77
C PRO A 437 -25.08 13.82 9.02
N GLY A 438 -24.53 14.10 10.20
CA GLY A 438 -25.16 13.84 11.49
C GLY A 438 -25.27 12.36 11.86
N ALA A 439 -24.71 11.44 11.07
CA ALA A 439 -24.69 10.02 11.41
C ALA A 439 -23.80 9.80 12.64
N VAL A 440 -24.27 8.93 13.53
CA VAL A 440 -23.59 8.60 14.78
C VAL A 440 -23.01 7.19 14.69
N ILE A 441 -21.83 7.02 15.24
CA ILE A 441 -21.19 5.72 15.47
C ILE A 441 -20.84 5.59 16.95
N SER A 442 -21.05 4.42 17.53
CA SER A 442 -20.67 4.13 18.92
C SER A 442 -20.33 2.67 19.11
N GLY A 443 -19.61 2.36 20.18
CA GLY A 443 -19.24 1.00 20.53
C GLY A 443 -18.10 0.94 21.52
N VAL A 444 -17.48 -0.24 21.61
CA VAL A 444 -16.39 -0.51 22.55
C VAL A 444 -15.09 -0.70 21.79
N LEU A 445 -14.11 0.16 22.08
CA LEU A 445 -12.75 0.07 21.58
C LEU A 445 -11.88 -0.71 22.59
N LYS A 446 -11.54 -1.96 22.24
CA LYS A 446 -10.80 -2.89 23.12
C LYS A 446 -9.29 -2.68 23.03
N CYS A 447 -8.76 -1.75 23.82
CA CYS A 447 -7.34 -1.42 23.86
C CYS A 447 -6.50 -2.61 24.33
N ARG A 448 -5.35 -2.79 23.71
CA ARG A 448 -4.43 -3.87 24.04
C ARG A 448 -3.57 -3.56 25.26
N SER A 449 -3.17 -4.59 25.98
CA SER A 449 -2.18 -4.54 27.07
C SER A 449 -0.79 -4.08 26.61
N SER A 450 -0.41 -4.39 25.36
CA SER A 450 0.87 -4.00 24.77
C SER A 450 0.77 -3.83 23.25
N SER A 451 1.58 -2.94 22.68
CA SER A 451 1.75 -2.86 21.23
C SER A 451 2.41 -4.14 20.68
N ARG A 452 2.03 -4.55 19.47
CA ARG A 452 2.65 -5.70 18.79
C ARG A 452 3.95 -5.25 18.12
N THR A 453 4.84 -6.22 17.88
CA THR A 453 5.93 -6.07 16.92
C THR A 453 5.41 -5.64 15.54
N ARG A 454 6.08 -4.65 14.95
CA ARG A 454 5.84 -4.20 13.58
C ARG A 454 5.98 -5.37 12.58
N PRO A 455 5.24 -5.37 11.46
CA PRO A 455 5.35 -6.42 10.45
C PRO A 455 6.77 -6.52 9.85
N LEU A 456 7.10 -7.67 9.26
CA LEU A 456 8.45 -7.95 8.73
C LEU A 456 8.87 -6.99 7.60
N ASP A 457 7.90 -6.41 6.88
CA ASP A 457 8.19 -5.46 5.81
C ASP A 457 8.65 -4.08 6.27
N THR A 458 8.62 -3.80 7.58
CA THR A 458 9.34 -2.64 8.14
C THR A 458 10.84 -2.72 7.83
N TRP A 459 11.39 -3.93 7.70
CA TRP A 459 12.78 -4.16 7.28
C TRP A 459 12.91 -4.64 5.84
N LEU A 460 12.03 -5.55 5.41
CA LEU A 460 12.08 -6.13 4.06
C LEU A 460 11.93 -5.07 2.97
N ALA A 461 11.00 -4.13 3.12
CA ALA A 461 10.70 -3.18 2.04
C ALA A 461 11.86 -2.19 1.77
N PRO A 462 12.52 -1.58 2.78
CA PRO A 462 13.76 -0.82 2.57
C PRO A 462 14.89 -1.65 1.95
N VAL A 463 15.08 -2.90 2.38
CA VAL A 463 16.09 -3.79 1.81
C VAL A 463 15.78 -4.11 0.34
N CYS A 464 14.51 -4.34 0.02
CA CYS A 464 14.06 -4.54 -1.36
C CYS A 464 14.27 -3.30 -2.21
N LEU A 465 14.06 -2.09 -1.68
CA LEU A 465 14.38 -0.86 -2.38
C LEU A 465 15.88 -0.76 -2.69
N VAL A 466 16.75 -0.98 -1.70
CA VAL A 466 18.21 -1.00 -1.93
C VAL A 466 18.60 -2.06 -2.96
N GLY A 467 18.03 -3.27 -2.87
CA GLY A 467 18.24 -4.33 -3.85
C GLY A 467 17.80 -3.93 -5.26
N THR A 468 16.67 -3.25 -5.39
CA THR A 468 16.15 -2.72 -6.66
C THR A 468 17.09 -1.68 -7.25
N LEU A 469 17.57 -0.74 -6.43
CA LEU A 469 18.57 0.26 -6.84
C LEU A 469 19.89 -0.40 -7.28
N GLY A 470 20.33 -1.45 -6.59
CA GLY A 470 21.49 -2.25 -6.98
C GLY A 470 21.30 -2.92 -8.34
N VAL A 471 20.13 -3.54 -8.60
CA VAL A 471 19.81 -4.11 -9.91
C VAL A 471 19.82 -3.03 -10.99
N ILE A 472 19.20 -1.87 -10.76
CA ILE A 472 19.23 -0.73 -11.69
C ILE A 472 20.68 -0.32 -11.97
N GLY A 473 21.51 -0.15 -10.94
CA GLY A 473 22.91 0.24 -11.07
C GLY A 473 23.70 -0.74 -11.95
N VAL A 474 23.55 -2.05 -11.72
CA VAL A 474 24.24 -3.08 -12.51
C VAL A 474 23.73 -3.16 -13.95
N LEU A 475 22.43 -2.92 -14.18
CA LEU A 475 21.84 -2.93 -15.53
C LEU A 475 22.22 -1.69 -16.36
N VAL A 476 22.43 -0.55 -15.70
CA VAL A 476 22.85 0.71 -16.33
C VAL A 476 24.37 0.78 -16.50
N TRP A 477 25.14 0.13 -15.63
CA TRP A 477 26.60 0.15 -15.72
C TRP A 477 27.07 -0.44 -17.05
N PRO A 478 27.77 0.35 -17.90
CA PRO A 478 28.32 -0.18 -19.13
C PRO A 478 29.42 -1.16 -18.74
N PHE A 479 29.17 -2.46 -18.92
CA PHE A 479 30.25 -3.42 -19.04
C PHE A 479 31.13 -2.94 -20.19
N ARG A 480 32.25 -2.27 -19.87
CA ARG A 480 33.37 -2.16 -20.79
C ARG A 480 33.67 -3.59 -21.21
N ARG A 481 33.26 -3.97 -22.41
CA ARG A 481 33.75 -5.18 -23.05
C ARG A 481 35.26 -4.95 -23.18
N THR A 482 36.04 -5.45 -22.22
CA THR A 482 37.44 -5.74 -22.47
C THR A 482 37.43 -6.77 -23.59
N ARG A 483 37.52 -6.28 -24.83
CA ARG A 483 37.99 -7.11 -25.93
C ARG A 483 39.39 -7.53 -25.50
N PHE A 484 39.52 -8.73 -24.97
CA PHE A 484 40.80 -9.43 -25.00
C PHE A 484 41.11 -9.61 -26.49
N VAL A 485 41.82 -8.63 -27.04
CA VAL A 485 42.54 -8.80 -28.30
C VAL A 485 43.71 -9.71 -27.93
N ASP A 486 43.69 -10.93 -28.44
CA ASP A 486 44.83 -11.84 -28.36
C ASP A 486 46.03 -11.18 -29.06
N PRO A 487 47.15 -10.87 -28.37
CA PRO A 487 48.31 -10.23 -28.98
C PRO A 487 49.03 -11.07 -30.04
N ARG A 488 48.59 -12.31 -30.30
CA ARG A 488 49.27 -13.24 -31.21
C ARG A 488 48.80 -13.19 -32.67
N MET A 489 47.87 -12.30 -33.04
CA MET A 489 47.39 -12.17 -34.43
C MET A 489 47.86 -10.90 -35.15
N SER A 490 49.05 -10.37 -34.83
CA SER A 490 49.61 -9.18 -35.52
C SER A 490 50.89 -9.44 -36.30
N THR A 491 51.18 -10.67 -36.70
CA THR A 491 52.35 -10.98 -37.55
C THR A 491 51.97 -11.78 -38.79
N LEU A 492 51.36 -11.12 -39.77
CA LEU A 492 51.40 -11.55 -41.17
C LEU A 492 51.73 -10.32 -42.03
N SER A 493 52.86 -10.38 -42.74
CA SER A 493 53.42 -9.28 -43.52
C SER A 493 52.65 -9.05 -44.83
N PRO A 494 52.64 -7.82 -45.36
CA PRO A 494 52.01 -7.50 -46.63
C PRO A 494 53.00 -7.63 -47.79
N THR A 495 53.02 -8.78 -48.46
CA THR A 495 53.67 -8.93 -49.79
C THR A 495 52.95 -10.01 -50.59
N ALA A 496 51.98 -9.61 -51.41
CA ALA A 496 51.61 -10.22 -52.70
C ALA A 496 50.33 -9.55 -53.22
N LEU A 497 50.49 -8.43 -53.92
CA LEU A 497 49.47 -7.86 -54.79
C LEU A 497 50.19 -7.28 -56.00
N LEU A 498 50.62 -8.18 -56.89
CA LEU A 498 51.03 -7.92 -58.27
C LEU A 498 50.98 -9.27 -58.99
N PHE A 499 49.82 -9.58 -59.56
CA PHE A 499 49.58 -10.12 -60.92
C PHE A 499 48.10 -10.49 -61.07
#